data_AF-A0A2E7T7H1-F1
#
_entry.id   AF-A0A2E7T7H1-F1
#
_cell.length_a   1.000
_cell.length_b   1.000
_cell.length_c   1.000
_cell.angle_alpha   90.00
_cell.angle_beta   90.00
_cell.angle_gamma   90.00
#
_symmetry.space_group_name_H-M   'P 1'
#
loop_
_entity.id
_entity.type
_entity.pdbx_description
1 polymer ?
#
loop_
_entity_poly.entity_id
_entity_poly.type
_entity_poly.pdbx_seq_one_letter_code
_entity_poly.pdbx_strand_id
1 'polypeptide(L)'
;MSAQTNELNPIWVRFCSERMPLWLEWLRNIDINSHLELAERFIALHPHYLPNARTADSSYTDTFTNLMVDEEFMGQVSDKGLLVWANSNFLDFLDALDVYTGAYPEINVISRYFERHIQWFNRLYAYLRAKLILHLREQGRNI
;
A
#
# COMPACT_ATOMS: atom_id res chain seq x y z
N MET A 1 10.42 -27.45 0.79
CA MET A 1 9.76 -26.58 -0.21
C MET A 1 10.78 -25.54 -0.62
N SER A 2 11.07 -25.46 -1.91
CA SER A 2 12.12 -24.61 -2.49
C SER A 2 11.85 -23.14 -2.16
N ALA A 3 12.75 -22.51 -1.42
CA ALA A 3 12.85 -21.07 -1.33
C ALA A 3 13.22 -20.55 -2.73
N GLN A 4 12.22 -20.20 -3.54
CA GLN A 4 12.45 -19.18 -4.55
C GLN A 4 12.80 -17.92 -3.75
N THR A 5 14.03 -17.45 -3.87
CA THR A 5 14.36 -16.06 -3.56
C THR A 5 13.44 -15.21 -4.42
N ASN A 6 12.30 -14.80 -3.86
CA ASN A 6 11.43 -13.81 -4.47
C ASN A 6 12.28 -12.54 -4.52
N GLU A 7 12.82 -12.18 -5.70
CA GLU A 7 13.54 -10.92 -5.83
C GLU A 7 12.54 -9.81 -5.51
N LEU A 8 12.74 -9.16 -4.36
CA LEU A 8 11.85 -8.11 -3.90
C LEU A 8 11.77 -7.01 -4.96
N ASN A 9 10.56 -6.51 -5.21
CA ASN A 9 10.35 -5.44 -6.16
C ASN A 9 11.13 -4.18 -5.70
N PRO A 10 12.10 -3.69 -6.49
CA PRO A 10 12.98 -2.62 -6.05
C PRO A 10 12.23 -1.29 -5.84
N ILE A 11 11.10 -1.09 -6.52
CA ILE A 11 10.27 0.11 -6.33
C ILE A 11 9.58 0.05 -4.98
N TRP A 12 9.04 -1.12 -4.60
CA TRP A 12 8.43 -1.30 -3.29
C TRP A 12 9.44 -1.24 -2.16
N VAL A 13 10.63 -1.82 -2.33
CA VAL A 13 11.71 -1.72 -1.35
C VAL A 13 12.07 -0.24 -1.11
N ARG A 14 12.25 0.52 -2.19
CA ARG A 14 12.53 1.96 -2.10
C ARG A 14 11.38 2.70 -1.42
N PHE A 15 10.14 2.45 -1.85
CA PHE A 15 8.94 3.08 -1.30
C PHE A 15 8.81 2.85 0.20
N CYS A 16 8.87 1.58 0.64
CA CYS A 16 8.82 1.23 2.06
C CYS A 16 9.96 1.90 2.83
N SER A 17 11.19 1.91 2.29
CA SER A 17 12.33 2.53 2.98
C SER A 17 12.17 4.04 3.18
N GLU A 18 11.64 4.77 2.19
CA GLU A 18 11.46 6.22 2.25
C GLU A 18 10.28 6.61 3.16
N ARG A 19 9.22 5.79 3.17
CA ARG A 19 8.01 6.06 3.95
C ARG A 19 8.04 5.50 5.38
N MET A 20 8.91 4.53 5.67
CA MET A 20 9.00 3.89 6.99
C MET A 20 9.12 4.89 8.16
N PRO A 21 9.97 5.94 8.11
CA PRO A 21 10.08 6.89 9.22
C PRO A 21 8.76 7.58 9.53
N LEU A 22 8.04 8.03 8.49
CA LEU A 22 6.73 8.68 8.61
C LEU A 22 5.67 7.70 9.15
N TRP A 23 5.64 6.48 8.63
CA TRP A 23 4.70 5.46 9.09
C TRP A 23 4.94 5.10 10.56
N LEU A 24 6.20 4.94 10.98
CA LEU A 24 6.53 4.66 12.38
C LEU A 24 6.19 5.82 13.30
N GLU A 25 6.44 7.06 12.88
CA GLU A 25 6.03 8.24 13.62
C GLU A 25 4.51 8.26 13.82
N TRP A 26 3.74 8.05 12.75
CA TRP A 26 2.29 8.01 12.85
C TRP A 26 1.79 6.85 13.72
N LEU A 27 2.25 5.62 13.46
CA LEU A 27 1.84 4.40 14.18
C LEU A 27 2.12 4.49 15.69
N ARG A 28 3.20 5.16 16.10
CA ARG A 28 3.55 5.35 17.52
C ARG A 28 2.71 6.42 18.22
N ASN A 29 2.06 7.28 17.46
CA ASN A 29 1.25 8.37 17.97
C ASN A 29 -0.26 8.08 17.92
N ILE A 30 -0.66 6.88 17.48
CA ILE A 30 -2.06 6.44 17.45
C ILE A 30 -2.28 5.17 18.27
N ASP A 31 -3.53 4.93 18.70
CA ASP A 31 -3.92 3.61 19.16
C ASP A 31 -4.22 2.70 17.96
N ILE A 32 -3.23 1.89 17.58
CA ILE A 32 -3.29 0.99 16.43
C ILE A 32 -4.47 0.02 16.53
N ASN A 33 -4.81 -0.47 17.73
CA ASN A 33 -5.86 -1.47 17.89
C ASN A 33 -7.24 -0.90 17.58
N SER A 34 -7.54 0.30 18.09
CA SER A 34 -8.80 0.99 17.76
C SER A 34 -8.92 1.26 16.26
N HIS A 35 -7.84 1.67 15.60
CA HIS A 35 -7.85 1.90 14.14
C HIS A 35 -8.12 0.60 13.36
N LEU A 36 -7.49 -0.50 13.77
CA LEU A 36 -7.69 -1.81 13.13
C LEU A 36 -9.10 -2.36 13.37
N GLU A 37 -9.68 -2.15 14.56
CA GLU A 37 -11.07 -2.57 14.83
C GLU A 37 -12.08 -1.81 13.96
N LEU A 38 -11.87 -0.50 13.77
CA LEU A 38 -12.71 0.31 12.89
C LEU A 38 -12.54 -0.09 11.43
N ALA A 39 -11.30 -0.38 11.01
CA ALA A 39 -11.01 -0.90 9.69
C ALA A 39 -11.68 -2.28 9.46
N GLU A 40 -11.65 -3.17 10.45
CA GLU A 40 -12.30 -4.49 10.39
C GLU A 40 -13.80 -4.35 10.12
N ARG A 41 -14.48 -3.49 10.91
CA ARG A 41 -15.91 -3.21 10.73
C ARG A 41 -16.18 -2.61 9.35
N PHE A 42 -15.33 -1.71 8.89
CA PHE A 42 -15.48 -1.10 7.57
C PHE A 42 -15.36 -2.14 6.45
N ILE A 43 -14.33 -2.99 6.48
CA ILE A 43 -14.12 -4.06 5.50
C ILE A 43 -15.29 -5.04 5.50
N ALA A 44 -15.77 -5.42 6.68
CA ALA A 44 -16.91 -6.34 6.81
C ALA A 44 -18.21 -5.77 6.22
N LEU A 45 -18.47 -4.47 6.42
CA LEU A 45 -19.64 -3.78 5.87
C LEU A 45 -19.50 -3.46 4.38
N HIS A 46 -18.27 -3.31 3.87
CA HIS A 46 -17.99 -2.89 2.50
C HIS A 46 -17.00 -3.84 1.79
N PRO A 47 -17.37 -5.11 1.57
CA PRO A 47 -16.47 -6.11 0.98
C PRO A 47 -16.01 -5.79 -0.44
N HIS A 48 -16.79 -4.98 -1.18
CA HIS A 48 -16.49 -4.55 -2.55
C HIS A 48 -16.24 -3.04 -2.66
N TYR A 49 -15.81 -2.41 -1.56
CA TYR A 49 -15.50 -0.99 -1.55
C TYR A 49 -14.47 -0.62 -2.62
N LEU A 50 -14.77 0.44 -3.37
CA LEU A 50 -13.83 1.11 -4.27
C LEU A 50 -13.96 2.63 -4.03
N PRO A 51 -12.86 3.34 -3.79
CA PRO A 51 -12.88 4.79 -3.61
C PRO A 51 -13.45 5.47 -4.84
N ASN A 52 -14.47 6.31 -4.68
CA ASN A 52 -14.93 7.22 -5.72
C ASN A 52 -14.74 8.67 -5.27
N ALA A 53 -14.92 9.62 -6.19
CA ALA A 53 -14.71 11.05 -5.91
C ALA A 53 -15.54 11.60 -4.73
N ARG A 54 -16.61 10.92 -4.31
CA ARG A 54 -17.42 11.30 -3.14
C ARG A 54 -16.97 10.64 -1.83
N THR A 55 -16.20 9.56 -1.90
CA THR A 55 -15.71 8.82 -0.73
C THR A 55 -14.23 9.07 -0.46
N ALA A 56 -13.56 9.87 -1.29
CA ALA A 56 -12.18 10.30 -1.09
C ALA A 56 -12.01 11.12 0.20
N ASP A 57 -13.07 11.71 0.75
CA ASP A 57 -13.03 12.49 2.00
C ASP A 57 -13.16 11.62 3.27
N SER A 58 -13.18 10.29 3.16
CA SER A 58 -13.25 9.42 4.34
C SER A 58 -11.86 9.13 4.88
N SER A 59 -11.61 9.56 6.13
CA SER A 59 -10.32 9.43 6.84
C SER A 59 -9.69 8.02 6.83
N TYR A 60 -10.51 6.96 6.72
CA TYR A 60 -10.02 5.58 6.60
C TYR A 60 -9.43 5.27 5.22
N THR A 61 -10.03 5.82 4.17
CA THR A 61 -9.52 5.68 2.80
C THR A 61 -8.16 6.34 2.70
N ASP A 62 -8.01 7.54 3.26
CA ASP A 62 -6.74 8.26 3.28
C ASP A 62 -5.66 7.48 4.02
N THR A 63 -6.00 6.91 5.19
CA THR A 63 -5.02 6.20 6.03
C THR A 63 -4.38 5.04 5.28
N PHE A 64 -5.18 4.11 4.73
CA PHE A 64 -4.62 2.95 4.03
C PHE A 64 -4.14 3.29 2.61
N THR A 65 -4.76 4.25 1.93
CA THR A 65 -4.31 4.68 0.60
C THR A 65 -2.90 5.28 0.69
N ASN A 66 -2.64 6.14 1.67
CA ASN A 66 -1.32 6.74 1.89
C ASN A 66 -0.23 5.71 2.24
N LEU A 67 -0.61 4.53 2.73
CA LEU A 67 0.33 3.43 2.98
C LEU A 67 0.73 2.68 1.71
N MET A 68 -0.06 2.76 0.64
CA MET A 68 0.09 1.91 -0.55
C MET A 68 0.39 2.69 -1.83
N VAL A 69 -0.14 3.91 -1.94
CA VAL A 69 -0.08 4.71 -3.16
C VAL A 69 0.22 6.15 -2.77
N ASP A 70 1.26 6.69 -3.39
CA ASP A 70 1.73 8.03 -3.14
C ASP A 70 2.16 8.66 -4.46
N GLU A 71 1.40 9.68 -4.88
CA GLU A 71 1.60 10.31 -6.19
C GLU A 71 2.94 11.04 -6.28
N GLU A 72 3.39 11.65 -5.18
CA GLU A 72 4.66 12.37 -5.11
C GLU A 72 5.84 11.42 -5.34
N PHE A 73 5.84 10.28 -4.64
CA PHE A 73 6.85 9.24 -4.83
C PHE A 73 6.84 8.72 -6.26
N MET A 74 5.66 8.38 -6.79
CA MET A 74 5.56 7.85 -8.16
C MET A 74 6.04 8.87 -9.21
N GLY A 75 5.84 10.17 -8.97
CA GLY A 75 6.39 11.23 -9.82
C GLY A 75 7.93 11.20 -9.93
N GLN A 76 8.62 10.76 -8.88
CA GLN A 76 10.08 10.65 -8.82
C GLN A 76 10.63 9.34 -9.42
N VAL A 77 9.78 8.33 -9.64
CA VAL A 77 10.19 7.06 -10.24
C VAL A 77 10.39 7.25 -11.75
N SER A 78 11.41 6.63 -12.34
CA SER A 78 11.63 6.67 -13.80
C SER A 78 10.55 5.88 -14.54
N ASP A 79 10.33 6.14 -15.84
CA ASP A 79 9.33 5.40 -16.64
C ASP A 79 9.56 3.87 -16.60
N LYS A 80 10.82 3.44 -16.66
CA LYS A 80 11.19 2.03 -16.50
C LYS A 80 10.80 1.48 -15.11
N GLY A 81 11.00 2.26 -14.05
CA GLY A 81 10.58 1.88 -12.70
C GLY A 81 9.06 1.85 -12.56
N LEU A 82 8.36 2.79 -13.17
CA LEU A 82 6.91 2.85 -13.19
C LEU A 82 6.31 1.63 -13.92
N LEU A 83 6.95 1.14 -14.97
CA LEU A 83 6.58 -0.13 -15.61
C LEU A 83 6.74 -1.33 -14.66
N VAL A 84 7.83 -1.39 -13.89
CA VAL A 84 8.04 -2.45 -12.89
C VAL A 84 6.96 -2.39 -11.80
N TRP A 85 6.64 -1.20 -11.31
CA TRP A 85 5.59 -1.01 -10.33
C TRP A 85 4.19 -1.29 -10.89
N ALA A 86 3.87 -0.84 -12.10
CA ALA A 86 2.57 -1.04 -12.74
C ALA A 86 2.23 -2.52 -12.93
N ASN A 87 3.25 -3.36 -13.12
CA ASN A 87 3.12 -4.81 -13.23
C ASN A 87 3.19 -5.55 -11.88
N SER A 88 3.38 -4.84 -10.77
CA SER A 88 3.42 -5.41 -9.42
C SER A 88 2.05 -5.40 -8.75
N ASN A 89 1.76 -6.38 -7.91
CA ASN A 89 0.52 -6.51 -7.15
C ASN A 89 0.73 -6.15 -5.66
N PHE A 90 -0.35 -6.23 -4.86
CA PHE A 90 -0.28 -5.85 -3.45
C PHE A 90 0.59 -6.79 -2.59
N LEU A 91 0.76 -8.06 -2.99
CA LEU A 91 1.68 -8.97 -2.30
C LEU A 91 3.13 -8.53 -2.47
N ASP A 92 3.51 -7.97 -3.62
CA ASP A 92 4.88 -7.47 -3.83
C ASP A 92 5.20 -6.31 -2.88
N PHE A 93 4.19 -5.51 -2.51
CA PHE A 93 4.31 -4.50 -1.46
C PHE A 93 4.44 -5.13 -0.07
N LEU A 94 3.63 -6.14 0.25
CA LEU A 94 3.72 -6.84 1.53
C LEU A 94 5.06 -7.56 1.72
N ASP A 95 5.60 -8.19 0.68
CA ASP A 95 6.92 -8.82 0.73
C ASP A 95 8.02 -7.79 1.03
N ALA A 96 7.92 -6.58 0.46
CA ALA A 96 8.85 -5.49 0.77
C ALA A 96 8.67 -4.94 2.19
N LEU A 97 7.43 -4.89 2.68
CA LEU A 97 7.11 -4.46 4.04
C LEU A 97 7.56 -5.50 5.09
N ASP A 98 7.50 -6.79 4.77
CA ASP A 98 7.82 -7.89 5.69
C ASP A 98 9.26 -7.83 6.20
N VAL A 99 10.19 -7.28 5.41
CA VAL A 99 11.60 -7.05 5.79
C VAL A 99 11.72 -6.26 7.11
N TYR A 100 10.74 -5.43 7.43
CA TYR A 100 10.75 -4.54 8.59
C TYR A 100 10.03 -5.12 9.82
N THR A 101 9.31 -6.23 9.69
CA THR A 101 8.44 -6.77 10.75
C THR A 101 9.23 -7.29 11.95
N GLY A 102 10.45 -7.78 11.73
CA GLY A 102 11.35 -8.20 12.80
C GLY A 102 11.93 -7.04 13.62
N ALA A 103 12.08 -5.86 13.01
CA ALA A 103 12.64 -4.67 13.65
C ALA A 103 11.57 -3.80 14.33
N TYR A 104 10.36 -3.77 13.78
CA TYR A 104 9.29 -2.88 14.21
C TYR A 104 7.98 -3.66 14.47
N PRO A 105 7.61 -3.87 15.74
CA PRO A 105 6.40 -4.61 16.11
C PRO A 105 5.11 -4.02 15.53
N GLU A 106 5.02 -2.70 15.40
CA GLU A 106 3.87 -2.00 14.83
C GLU A 106 3.69 -2.38 13.36
N ILE A 107 4.79 -2.52 12.61
CA ILE A 107 4.78 -2.94 11.21
C ILE A 107 4.37 -4.41 11.08
N ASN A 108 4.80 -5.27 12.02
CA ASN A 108 4.31 -6.65 12.06
C ASN A 108 2.80 -6.70 12.25
N VAL A 109 2.24 -5.91 13.18
CA VAL A 109 0.78 -5.86 13.41
C VAL A 109 0.03 -5.43 12.13
N ILE A 110 0.49 -4.37 11.46
CA ILE A 110 -0.09 -3.91 10.20
C ILE A 110 0.05 -4.96 9.08
N SER A 111 1.22 -5.58 8.93
CA SER A 111 1.48 -6.58 7.89
C SER A 111 0.56 -7.79 8.05
N ARG A 112 0.40 -8.30 9.29
CA ARG A 112 -0.54 -9.40 9.59
C ARG A 112 -1.98 -9.01 9.33
N TYR A 113 -2.34 -7.76 9.57
CA TYR A 113 -3.67 -7.26 9.25
C TYR A 113 -3.91 -7.26 7.73
N PHE A 114 -2.95 -6.76 6.95
CA PHE A 114 -3.03 -6.78 5.49
C PHE A 114 -3.11 -8.20 4.92
N GLU A 115 -2.31 -9.14 5.43
CA GLU A 115 -2.35 -10.56 5.04
C GLU A 115 -3.75 -11.17 5.28
N ARG A 116 -4.36 -10.90 6.44
CA ARG A 116 -5.69 -11.41 6.78
C ARG A 116 -6.77 -10.93 5.80
N HIS A 117 -6.64 -9.70 5.32
CA HIS A 117 -7.59 -9.07 4.39
C HIS A 117 -7.03 -8.94 2.97
N ILE A 118 -6.11 -9.82 2.58
CA ILE A 118 -5.33 -9.68 1.34
C ILE A 118 -6.21 -9.48 0.10
N GLN A 119 -7.32 -10.20 0.00
CA GLN A 119 -8.22 -10.11 -1.14
C GLN A 119 -8.90 -8.74 -1.24
N TRP A 120 -9.19 -8.12 -0.10
CA TRP A 120 -9.79 -6.79 -0.06
C TRP A 120 -8.76 -5.73 -0.45
N PHE A 121 -7.58 -5.76 0.16
CA PHE A 121 -6.51 -4.80 -0.14
C PHE A 121 -5.97 -4.94 -1.56
N ASN A 122 -5.84 -6.16 -2.08
CA ASN A 122 -5.38 -6.37 -3.46
C ASN A 122 -6.36 -5.77 -4.49
N ARG A 123 -7.69 -5.85 -4.23
CA ARG A 123 -8.69 -5.18 -5.07
C ARG A 123 -8.58 -3.65 -4.97
N LEU A 124 -8.50 -3.13 -3.74
CA LEU A 124 -8.36 -1.70 -3.50
C LEU A 124 -7.11 -1.14 -4.18
N TYR A 125 -5.96 -1.80 -3.98
CA TYR A 125 -4.69 -1.43 -4.60
C TYR A 125 -4.77 -1.49 -6.13
N ALA A 126 -5.33 -2.56 -6.72
CA ALA A 126 -5.47 -2.65 -8.18
C ALA A 126 -6.27 -1.49 -8.77
N TYR A 127 -7.33 -1.06 -8.07
CA TYR A 127 -8.13 0.10 -8.46
C TYR A 127 -7.34 1.41 -8.35
N LEU A 128 -6.70 1.66 -7.22
CA LEU A 128 -5.89 2.87 -6.99
C LEU A 128 -4.73 2.97 -7.98
N ARG A 129 -4.02 1.86 -8.20
CA ARG A 129 -2.94 1.73 -9.18
C ARG A 129 -3.43 2.07 -10.59
N ALA A 130 -4.58 1.55 -11.01
CA ALA A 130 -5.14 1.86 -12.33
C ALA A 130 -5.44 3.35 -12.50
N LYS A 131 -5.99 4.01 -11.47
CA LYS A 131 -6.22 5.45 -11.48
C LYS A 131 -4.93 6.25 -11.58
N LEU A 132 -3.92 5.88 -10.80
CA LEU A 132 -2.64 6.58 -10.82
C LEU A 132 -1.89 6.37 -12.14
N ILE A 133 -1.95 5.18 -12.73
CA ILE A 133 -1.41 4.93 -14.09
C ILE A 133 -2.07 5.84 -15.11
N LEU A 134 -3.41 5.98 -15.07
CA LEU A 134 -4.13 6.89 -15.95
C LEU A 134 -3.65 8.33 -15.77
N HIS A 135 -3.55 8.79 -14.53
CA HIS A 135 -3.08 10.14 -14.20
C HIS A 135 -1.65 10.39 -14.71
N LEU A 136 -0.73 9.45 -14.49
CA LEU A 136 0.66 9.56 -14.96
C LEU A 136 0.74 9.58 -16.49
N ARG A 137 -0.10 8.80 -17.18
CA ARG A 137 -0.19 8.83 -18.65
C ARG A 137 -0.71 10.18 -19.17
N GLU A 138 -1.69 10.77 -18.49
CA GLU A 138 -2.19 12.13 -18.81
C GLU A 138 -1.10 13.20 -18.63
N GLN A 139 -0.16 12.99 -17.70
CA GLN A 139 1.03 13.83 -17.52
C GLN A 139 2.16 13.54 -18.54
N GLY A 140 1.95 12.62 -19.48
CA GLY A 140 2.91 12.28 -20.53
C GLY A 140 3.97 11.23 -20.14
N ARG A 141 3.79 10.52 -19.02
CA ARG A 141 4.67 9.40 -18.63
C ARG A 141 4.41 8.18 -19.53
N ASN A 142 5.47 7.45 -19.87
CA ASN A 142 5.37 6.26 -20.72
C ASN A 142 5.33 4.97 -19.87
N ILE A 143 4.13 4.48 -19.57
CA ILE A 143 3.82 3.32 -18.71
C ILE A 143 2.80 2.43 -19.41
#